data_AF-A0A847CPR8-F1
#
_entry.id   AF-A0A847CPR8-F1
#
_cell.length_a   1.000
_cell.length_b   1.000
_cell.length_c   1.000
_cell.angle_alpha   90.00
_cell.angle_beta   90.00
_cell.angle_gamma   90.00
#
_symmetry.space_group_name_H-M   'P 1'
#
loop_
_entity.id
_entity.type
_entity.pdbx_description
1 polymer ?
#
loop_
_entity_poly.entity_id
_entity_poly.type
_entity_poly.pdbx_seq_one_letter_code
_entity_poly.pdbx_strand_id
1 'polypeptide(L)' 'MSHGSSPAAWTAVIVCLVGFVVGGVGLIPTPNWIVFSIGAVMVVGALPLGKVLSMAGLGVDSTEGH' A
#
# COMPACT_ATOMS: atom_id res chain seq x y z
N MET A 1 14.44 -21.97 -0.24
CA MET A 1 13.33 -21.48 -1.08
C MET A 1 12.35 -20.72 -0.19
N SER A 2 12.58 -19.42 -0.02
CA SER A 2 11.58 -18.45 0.46
C SER A 2 11.89 -17.19 -0.32
N HIS A 3 11.61 -17.25 -1.62
CA HIS A 3 11.88 -16.24 -2.63
C HIS A 3 10.61 -15.44 -2.96
N GLY A 4 9.76 -15.23 -1.97
CA GLY A 4 8.49 -14.55 -2.18
C GLY A 4 7.98 -14.01 -0.87
N SER A 5 7.50 -12.78 -0.92
CA SER A 5 6.59 -12.20 0.07
C SER A 5 7.11 -12.14 1.51
N SER A 6 8.09 -11.25 1.78
CA SER A 6 8.12 -10.65 3.12
C SER A 6 6.71 -10.11 3.39
N PRO A 7 6.02 -10.47 4.49
CA PRO A 7 4.66 -10.01 4.79
C PRO A 7 4.48 -8.48 4.69
N ALA A 8 5.59 -7.74 4.84
CA ALA A 8 5.72 -6.33 4.52
C ALA A 8 5.33 -5.96 3.07
N ALA A 9 5.87 -6.67 2.08
CA ALA A 9 5.58 -6.38 0.67
C ALA A 9 4.10 -6.60 0.36
N TRP A 10 3.51 -7.67 0.90
CA TRP A 10 2.11 -7.99 0.65
C TRP A 10 1.14 -7.07 1.42
N THR A 11 1.51 -6.59 2.61
CA THR A 11 0.72 -5.59 3.34
C THR A 11 0.66 -4.26 2.60
N ALA A 12 1.77 -3.78 2.02
CA ALA A 12 1.76 -2.60 1.16
C ALA A 12 0.83 -2.78 -0.06
N VAL A 13 0.87 -3.96 -0.71
CA VAL A 13 0.02 -4.30 -1.85
C VAL A 13 -1.46 -4.33 -1.47
N ILE A 14 -1.82 -4.93 -0.33
CA ILE A 14 -3.21 -4.95 0.15
C ILE A 14 -3.72 -3.54 0.42
N VAL A 15 -2.92 -2.70 1.09
CA VAL A 15 -3.35 -1.32 1.40
C VAL A 15 -3.57 -0.52 0.11
N CYS A 16 -2.69 -0.66 -0.89
CA CYS A 16 -2.87 -0.08 -2.22
C CYS A 16 -4.16 -0.57 -2.89
N LEU A 17 -4.41 -1.89 -2.90
CA LEU A 17 -5.60 -2.47 -3.52
C LEU A 17 -6.88 -2.00 -2.85
N VAL A 18 -6.92 -1.98 -1.52
CA VAL A 18 -8.09 -1.52 -0.75
C VAL A 18 -8.34 -0.03 -1.01
N GLY A 19 -7.31 0.81 -0.98
CA GLY A 19 -7.44 2.23 -1.30
C GLY A 19 -7.96 2.48 -2.71
N PHE A 20 -7.49 1.70 -3.70
CA PHE A 20 -7.95 1.79 -5.08
C PHE A 20 -9.42 1.36 -5.23
N VAL A 21 -9.84 0.28 -4.58
CA VAL A 21 -11.24 -0.18 -4.58
C VAL A 21 -12.15 0.86 -3.93
N VAL A 22 -11.77 1.39 -2.76
CA VAL A 22 -12.57 2.41 -2.06
C VAL A 22 -12.66 3.70 -2.88
N GLY A 23 -11.57 4.14 -3.50
CA GLY A 23 -11.56 5.30 -4.39
C GLY A 23 -12.44 5.10 -5.62
N GLY A 24 -12.37 3.92 -6.26
CA GLY A 24 -13.20 3.57 -7.40
C GLY A 24 -14.69 3.49 -7.07
N VAL A 25 -15.04 2.89 -5.94
CA VAL A 25 -16.43 2.85 -5.44
C VAL A 25 -16.94 4.26 -5.10
N GLY A 26 -16.06 5.15 -4.61
CA GLY A 26 -16.43 6.55 -4.35
C GLY A 26 -16.86 7.36 -5.57
N LEU A 27 -16.49 6.93 -6.79
CA LEU A 27 -16.89 7.61 -8.03
C LEU A 27 -18.22 7.10 -8.61
N ILE A 28 -18.78 5.98 -8.14
CA ILE A 28 -19.92 5.30 -8.78
C ILE A 28 -21.09 5.17 -7.78
N PRO A 29 -22.36 5.48 -8.16
CA PRO A 29 -22.86 6.02 -9.44
C PRO A 29 -22.88 7.55 -9.51
N THR A 30 -22.82 8.23 -8.36
CA THR A 30 -22.64 9.69 -8.26
C THR A 30 -21.30 9.95 -7.58
N PRO A 31 -20.49 10.89 -8.09
CA PRO A 31 -19.16 11.14 -7.54
C PRO A 31 -19.27 11.69 -6.12
N ASN A 32 -18.99 10.83 -5.14
CA ASN A 32 -18.92 11.21 -3.74
C ASN A 32 -17.47 11.61 -3.41
N TRP A 33 -17.22 12.91 -3.48
CA TRP A 33 -15.90 13.49 -3.21
C TRP A 33 -15.35 13.16 -1.81
N ILE A 34 -16.20 12.87 -0.83
CA ILE A 34 -15.77 12.46 0.52
C ILE A 34 -15.19 11.05 0.49
N VAL A 35 -15.92 10.09 -0.09
CA VAL A 35 -15.47 8.68 -0.19
C VAL A 35 -14.24 8.57 -1.09
N PHE A 36 -14.20 9.33 -2.19
CA PHE A 36 -13.03 9.42 -3.04
C PHE A 36 -11.80 9.97 -2.28
N SER A 37 -11.98 11.04 -1.48
CA SER A 37 -10.88 11.59 -0.68
C SER A 37 -10.37 10.60 0.36
N ILE A 38 -11.25 9.82 0.98
CA ILE A 38 -10.86 8.74 1.91
C ILE A 38 -10.03 7.68 1.19
N GLY A 39 -10.48 7.23 0.01
CA GLY A 39 -9.72 6.29 -0.83
C GLY A 39 -8.36 6.87 -1.26
N ALA A 40 -8.32 8.13 -1.69
CA ALA A 40 -7.10 8.82 -2.08
C ALA A 40 -6.10 8.96 -0.93
N VAL A 41 -6.56 9.32 0.27
CA VAL A 41 -5.73 9.35 1.49
C VAL A 41 -5.20 7.96 1.82
N MET A 42 -6.01 6.91 1.63
CA MET A 42 -5.57 5.53 1.87
C MET A 42 -4.46 5.10 0.88
N VAL A 43 -4.59 5.45 -0.40
CA VAL A 43 -3.57 5.20 -1.43
C VAL A 43 -2.30 6.01 -1.17
N VAL A 44 -2.43 7.30 -0.85
CA VAL A 44 -1.28 8.15 -0.52
C VAL A 44 -0.60 7.68 0.77
N GLY A 45 -1.36 7.13 1.72
CA GLY A 45 -0.86 6.49 2.95
C GLY A 45 -0.10 5.17 2.69
N ALA A 46 -0.29 4.55 1.53
CA ALA A 46 0.49 3.38 1.12
C ALA A 46 1.95 3.72 0.72
N LEU A 47 2.23 4.96 0.33
CA LEU A 47 3.60 5.43 0.06
C LEU A 47 4.51 5.44 1.32
N PRO A 48 4.10 6.04 2.45
CA PRO A 48 4.88 5.98 3.68
C PRO A 48 4.93 4.57 4.26
N LEU A 49 3.97 3.67 3.97
CA LEU A 49 4.08 2.25 4.33
C LEU A 49 5.35 1.61 3.76
N GLY A 50 5.77 1.92 2.53
CA GLY A 50 7.06 1.45 2.00
C GLY A 50 8.27 1.93 2.82
N LYS A 51 8.23 3.18 3.33
CA LYS A 51 9.26 3.73 4.22
C LYS A 51 9.18 3.17 5.64
N VAL A 52 7.98 2.97 6.19
CA VAL A 52 7.75 2.37 7.51
C VAL A 52 8.21 0.91 7.52
N LEU A 53 7.94 0.16 6.45
CA LEU A 53 8.38 -1.22 6.32
C LEU A 53 9.90 -1.32 6.09
N SER A 54 10.49 -0.35 5.39
CA SER A 54 11.94 -0.19 5.30
C SER A 54 12.58 0.12 6.66
N MET A 55 11.97 1.01 7.46
CA MET A 55 12.42 1.31 8.83
C MET A 55 12.16 0.17 9.81
N ALA A 56 11.15 -0.65 9.59
CA ALA A 56 10.87 -1.85 10.40
C ALA A 56 11.82 -3.02 10.10
N GLY A 57 12.86 -2.82 9.28
CA GLY A 57 13.84 -3.85 8.94
C GLY A 57 13.34 -4.91 7.96
N LEU A 58 12.23 -4.63 7.26
CA LEU A 58 11.63 -5.53 6.26
C LEU A 58 11.76 -5.00 4.84
N GLY A 59 12.32 -3.81 4.66
CA GLY A 59 12.65 -3.25 3.35
C GLY A 59 14.05 -3.67 2.95
N VAL A 60 14.11 -4.63 2.05
CA VAL A 60 15.28 -4.99 1.23
C VAL A 60 16.58 -5.22 2.01
N ASP A 61 16.63 -6.31 2.78
CA ASP A 61 17.91 -7.02 3.01
C ASP A 61 18.34 -7.71 1.71
N SER A 62 18.71 -6.92 0.69
CA SER A 62 19.39 -7.41 -0.51
C SER A 62 20.70 -6.68 -0.76
N THR A 63 21.30 -6.13 0.30
CA THR A 63 22.66 -5.58 0.24
C THR A 63 23.51 -6.15 1.35
N GLU A 64 23.65 -7.47 1.39
CA GLU A 64 24.88 -8.08 1.90
C GLU A 64 25.26 -9.26 1.00
N GLY A 65 25.51 -8.93 -0.26
CA GLY A 65 26.52 -9.65 -1.02
C GLY A 65 27.88 -9.06 -0.64
N HIS A 66 28.55 -9.67 0.33
CA HIS A 66 29.99 -9.89 0.39
C HIS A 66 30.30 -10.93 1.48
#